data_AF-A0A536UA64-F1
#
_entry.id   AF-A0A536UA64-F1
#
_cell.length_a   1.000
_cell.length_b   1.000
_cell.length_c   1.000
_cell.angle_alpha   90.00
_cell.angle_beta   90.00
_cell.angle_gamma   90.00
#
_symmetry.space_group_name_H-M   'P 1'
#
loop_
_entity.id
_entity.type
_entity.pdbx_description
1 polymer ?
#
loop_
_entity_poly.entity_id
_entity_poly.type
_entity_poly.pdbx_seq_one_letter_code
_entity_poly.pdbx_strand_id
1 'polypeptide(L)'
;LVARRPLSFPVSLLLALLRKKLAEFDASGSDTRLILSRDDVAEMVRVFLPEGSNETRLIDQVDTHLNRIADLGFVRRLRGQDQMIEVQRILKAFVDAQWLAQFDERLAAYRVQLMAPSDEA
;
A
#
# COMPACT_ATOMS: atom_id res chain seq x y z
N LEU A 1 9.43 -21.45 -15.34
CA LEU A 1 9.57 -20.94 -13.95
C LEU A 1 9.48 -19.42 -14.00
N VAL A 2 8.36 -18.82 -13.57
CA VAL A 2 8.23 -17.36 -13.48
C VAL A 2 8.99 -16.90 -12.24
N ALA A 3 9.99 -16.03 -12.41
CA ALA A 3 10.73 -15.46 -11.29
C ALA A 3 9.77 -14.63 -10.41
N ARG A 4 9.41 -15.15 -9.23
CA ARG A 4 8.67 -14.40 -8.22
C ARG A 4 9.61 -13.40 -7.57
N ARG A 5 9.76 -12.22 -8.17
CA ARG A 5 10.50 -11.13 -7.52
C ARG A 5 9.73 -10.68 -6.28
N PRO A 6 10.38 -10.56 -5.11
CA PRO A 6 9.73 -10.02 -3.93
C PRO A 6 9.29 -8.57 -4.20
N LEU A 7 8.11 -8.20 -3.71
CA LEU A 7 7.65 -6.82 -3.72
C LEU A 7 8.49 -5.99 -2.75
N SER A 8 8.70 -4.72 -3.06
CA SER A 8 9.35 -3.79 -2.12
C SER A 8 8.47 -3.58 -0.90
N PHE A 9 9.10 -3.18 0.21
CA PHE A 9 8.40 -2.91 1.46
C PHE A 9 7.28 -1.85 1.30
N PRO A 10 7.51 -0.67 0.66
CA PRO A 10 6.45 0.33 0.49
C PRO A 10 5.25 -0.16 -0.33
N VAL A 11 5.49 -0.97 -1.37
CA VAL A 11 4.42 -1.54 -2.19
C VAL A 11 3.62 -2.55 -1.39
N SER A 12 4.29 -3.40 -0.60
CA SER A 12 3.63 -4.38 0.26
C SER A 12 2.78 -3.68 1.33
N LEU A 13 3.32 -2.65 1.99
CA LEU A 13 2.57 -1.85 2.96
C LEU A 13 1.30 -1.25 2.34
N LEU A 14 1.43 -0.62 1.17
CA LEU A 14 0.28 -0.05 0.47
C LEU A 14 -0.77 -1.12 0.11
N LEU A 15 -0.37 -2.31 -0.33
CA LEU A 15 -1.30 -3.40 -0.61
C LEU A 15 -2.08 -3.83 0.66
N ALA A 16 -1.40 -3.94 1.80
CA ALA A 16 -2.03 -4.27 3.08
C ALA A 16 -3.04 -3.18 3.51
N LEU A 17 -2.65 -1.91 3.37
CA LEU A 17 -3.49 -0.76 3.70
C LEU A 17 -4.75 -0.68 2.82
N LEU A 18 -4.59 -0.82 1.50
CA LEU A 18 -5.71 -0.87 0.55
C LEU A 18 -6.64 -2.06 0.82
N ARG A 19 -6.08 -3.22 1.21
CA ARG A 19 -6.86 -4.42 1.55
C ARG A 19 -7.71 -4.21 2.80
N LYS A 20 -7.17 -3.52 3.81
CA LYS A 20 -7.90 -3.14 5.03
C LYS A 20 -9.02 -2.16 4.68
N LYS A 21 -8.73 -1.10 3.93
CA LYS A 21 -9.72 -0.11 3.51
C LYS A 21 -10.87 -0.72 2.71
N LEU A 22 -10.55 -1.67 1.83
CA LEU A 22 -11.55 -2.43 1.08
C LEU A 22 -12.46 -3.29 1.98
N ALA A 23 -11.92 -3.86 3.06
CA ALA A 23 -12.72 -4.61 4.02
C ALA A 23 -13.66 -3.70 4.84
N GLU A 24 -13.17 -2.54 5.28
CA GLU A 24 -13.98 -1.53 5.97
C GLU A 24 -15.12 -1.03 5.09
N PHE A 25 -14.82 -0.77 3.81
CA PHE A 25 -15.81 -0.35 2.82
C PHE A 25 -16.84 -1.45 2.51
N ASP A 26 -16.41 -2.70 2.36
CA ASP A 26 -17.34 -3.83 2.17
C ASP A 26 -18.29 -3.99 3.36
N ALA A 27 -17.86 -3.62 4.57
CA ALA A 27 -18.69 -3.67 5.78
C ALA A 27 -19.72 -2.53 5.89
N SER A 28 -19.49 -1.39 5.22
CA SER A 28 -20.43 -0.24 5.26
C SER A 28 -21.61 -0.37 4.30
N GLY A 29 -21.54 -1.27 3.31
CA GLY A 29 -22.68 -1.74 2.53
C GLY A 29 -23.33 -0.77 1.53
N SER A 30 -22.78 0.44 1.34
CA SER A 30 -23.44 1.51 0.56
C SER A 30 -23.02 1.59 -0.91
N ASP A 31 -21.81 1.18 -1.27
CA ASP A 31 -21.24 1.40 -2.60
C ASP A 31 -20.61 0.13 -3.22
N THR A 32 -20.58 0.09 -4.55
CA THR A 32 -20.07 -1.08 -5.30
C THR A 32 -18.55 -1.05 -5.48
N ARG A 33 -17.95 0.14 -5.54
CA ARG A 33 -16.54 0.38 -5.89
C ARG A 33 -15.86 1.29 -4.88
N LEU A 34 -14.71 0.88 -4.37
CA LEU A 34 -13.87 1.72 -3.55
C LEU A 34 -13.03 2.63 -4.45
N ILE A 35 -13.30 3.93 -4.41
CA ILE A 35 -12.53 4.96 -5.09
C ILE A 35 -11.79 5.76 -4.03
N LEU A 36 -10.49 6.00 -4.24
CA LEU A 36 -9.64 6.78 -3.35
C LEU A 36 -8.89 7.84 -4.15
N SER A 37 -8.66 9.01 -3.56
CA SER A 37 -7.71 9.97 -4.10
C SER A 37 -6.27 9.58 -3.73
N ARG A 38 -5.28 10.14 -4.44
CA ARG A 38 -3.86 10.00 -4.07
C ARG A 38 -3.60 10.51 -2.66
N ASP A 39 -4.26 11.61 -2.28
CA ASP A 39 -4.12 12.22 -0.97
C ASP A 39 -4.69 11.31 0.13
N ASP A 40 -5.84 10.68 -0.09
CA ASP A 40 -6.39 9.68 0.85
C ASP A 40 -5.39 8.54 1.11
N VAL A 41 -4.72 8.06 0.05
CA VAL A 41 -3.71 7.01 0.18
C VAL A 41 -2.48 7.51 0.92
N ALA A 42 -2.04 8.75 0.67
CA ALA A 42 -0.94 9.37 1.39
C ALA A 42 -1.24 9.54 2.88
N GLU A 43 -2.47 9.94 3.23
CA GLU A 43 -2.93 10.02 4.63
C GLU A 43 -2.90 8.66 5.31
N MET A 44 -3.32 7.60 4.62
CA MET A 44 -3.22 6.24 5.16
C MET A 44 -1.78 5.84 5.49
N VAL A 45 -0.80 6.27 4.69
CA VAL A 45 0.63 5.99 4.94
C VAL A 45 1.18 6.88 6.04
N ARG A 46 0.74 8.14 6.13
CA ARG A 46 1.23 9.14 7.09
C ARG A 46 1.08 8.70 8.54
N VAL A 47 0.01 7.96 8.86
CA VAL A 47 -0.22 7.39 10.21
C VAL A 47 0.93 6.48 10.68
N PHE A 48 1.76 5.98 9.75
CA PHE A 48 2.89 5.11 10.04
C PHE A 48 4.26 5.81 9.97
N LEU A 49 4.29 7.13 9.73
CA LEU A 49 5.51 7.92 9.63
C LEU A 49 5.70 8.82 10.87
N PRO A 50 6.95 9.17 11.22
CA PRO A 50 7.22 10.13 12.28
C PRO A 50 6.70 11.53 11.92
N GLU A 51 6.29 12.28 12.94
CA GLU A 51 5.86 13.68 12.81
C GLU A 51 6.95 14.52 12.14
N GLY A 52 6.58 15.39 11.18
CA GLY A 52 7.50 16.24 10.42
C GLY A 52 8.00 15.67 9.09
N SER A 53 7.44 14.53 8.63
CA SER A 53 7.72 13.98 7.30
C SER A 53 7.29 14.93 6.17
N ASN A 54 8.12 15.08 5.12
CA ASN A 54 7.82 15.94 3.97
C ASN A 54 6.62 15.39 3.17
N GLU A 55 5.49 16.08 3.27
CA GLU A 55 4.20 15.73 2.65
C GLU A 55 4.26 15.65 1.13
N THR A 56 4.86 16.64 0.47
CA THR A 56 5.00 16.64 -1.00
C THR A 56 5.78 15.42 -1.47
N ARG A 57 6.90 15.11 -0.80
CA ARG A 57 7.73 13.95 -1.13
C ARG A 57 7.00 12.63 -0.86
N LEU A 58 6.14 12.58 0.16
CA LEU A 58 5.32 11.41 0.45
C LEU A 58 4.31 11.14 -0.67
N ILE A 59 3.61 12.18 -1.13
CA ILE A 59 2.63 12.07 -2.22
C ILE A 59 3.30 11.53 -3.50
N ASP A 60 4.49 12.05 -3.86
CA ASP A 60 5.23 11.58 -5.04
C ASP A 60 5.65 10.10 -4.94
N GLN A 61 6.09 9.66 -3.75
CA GLN A 61 6.44 8.26 -3.51
C GLN A 61 5.21 7.35 -3.58
N VAL A 62 4.11 7.76 -2.96
CA VAL A 62 2.84 7.05 -3.02
C VAL A 62 2.39 6.92 -4.47
N ASP A 63 2.49 7.97 -5.27
CA ASP A 63 2.11 7.90 -6.68
C ASP A 63 2.95 6.90 -7.47
N THR A 64 4.26 6.91 -7.24
CA THR A 64 5.20 5.94 -7.84
C THR A 64 4.81 4.50 -7.49
N HIS A 65 4.48 4.25 -6.22
CA HIS A 65 4.06 2.92 -5.78
C HIS A 65 2.67 2.54 -6.30
N LEU A 66 1.74 3.48 -6.41
CA LEU A 66 0.42 3.27 -7.00
C LEU A 66 0.52 2.89 -8.48
N ASN A 67 1.45 3.47 -9.24
CA ASN A 67 1.73 3.05 -10.62
C ASN A 67 2.19 1.58 -10.66
N ARG A 68 3.09 1.18 -9.75
CA ARG A 68 3.52 -0.22 -9.66
C ARG A 68 2.37 -1.17 -9.29
N ILE A 69 1.49 -0.75 -8.39
CA ILE A 69 0.31 -1.52 -7.97
C ILE A 69 -0.71 -1.60 -9.12
N ALA A 70 -0.81 -0.56 -9.96
CA ALA A 70 -1.63 -0.56 -11.16
C ALA A 70 -1.11 -1.55 -12.21
N ASP A 71 0.20 -1.61 -12.42
CA ASP A 71 0.83 -2.60 -13.31
C ASP A 71 0.56 -4.05 -12.87
N LEU A 72 0.41 -4.27 -11.56
CA LEU A 72 0.04 -5.56 -10.98
C LEU A 72 -1.47 -5.86 -11.09
N GLY A 73 -2.28 -4.88 -11.51
CA GLY A 73 -3.72 -5.03 -11.71
C GLY A 73 -4.57 -4.85 -10.45
N PHE A 74 -3.99 -4.40 -9.33
CA PHE A 74 -4.71 -4.25 -8.06
C PHE A 74 -5.43 -2.91 -7.92
N VAL A 75 -5.02 -1.89 -8.69
CA VAL A 75 -5.71 -0.61 -8.77
C VAL A 75 -5.85 -0.19 -10.23
N ARG A 76 -6.82 0.68 -10.52
CA ARG A 76 -7.01 1.27 -11.84
C ARG A 76 -7.15 2.79 -11.71
N ARG A 77 -6.43 3.55 -12.54
CA ARG A 77 -6.61 5.00 -12.67
C ARG A 77 -7.94 5.32 -13.34
N LEU A 78 -8.70 6.29 -12.83
CA LEU A 78 -9.93 6.73 -13.48
C LEU A 78 -9.61 7.67 -14.64
N ARG A 79 -10.23 7.43 -15.80
CA ARG A 79 -10.03 8.29 -16.98
C ARG A 79 -10.55 9.70 -16.70
N GLY A 80 -9.72 10.70 -16.96
CA GLY A 80 -10.06 12.12 -16.71
C GLY A 80 -10.01 12.52 -15.24
N GLN A 81 -9.56 11.63 -14.35
CA GLN A 81 -9.36 11.88 -12.92
C GLN A 81 -8.06 11.19 -12.47
N ASP A 82 -6.92 11.67 -12.95
CA ASP A 82 -5.62 11.01 -12.73
C ASP A 82 -5.20 10.94 -11.24
N GLN A 83 -5.84 11.77 -10.41
CA GLN A 83 -5.69 11.77 -8.95
C GLN A 83 -6.56 10.72 -8.24
N MET A 84 -7.44 10.02 -8.96
CA MET A 84 -8.37 9.05 -8.42
C MET A 84 -8.01 7.64 -8.89
N ILE A 85 -8.09 6.69 -7.96
CA ILE A 85 -7.89 5.27 -8.23
C ILE A 85 -9.11 4.46 -7.79
N GLU A 86 -9.44 3.43 -8.55
CA GLU A 86 -10.38 2.39 -8.16
C GLU A 86 -9.59 1.18 -7.65
N VAL A 87 -9.86 0.77 -6.40
CA VAL A 87 -9.24 -0.42 -5.81
C VAL A 87 -9.96 -1.67 -6.32
N GLN A 88 -9.23 -2.55 -7.01
CA GLN A 88 -9.81 -3.74 -7.62
C GLN A 88 -10.03 -4.85 -6.59
N ARG A 89 -11.19 -5.51 -6.64
CA ARG A 89 -11.58 -6.57 -5.69
C ARG A 89 -10.68 -7.80 -5.72
N ILE A 90 -9.93 -8.01 -6.82
CA ILE A 90 -8.92 -9.07 -6.94
C ILE A 90 -7.82 -8.97 -5.87
N LEU A 91 -7.61 -7.78 -5.29
CA LEU A 91 -6.73 -7.57 -4.16
C LEU A 91 -7.05 -8.51 -2.98
N LYS A 92 -8.33 -8.88 -2.78
CA LYS A 92 -8.76 -9.78 -1.69
C LYS A 92 -8.18 -11.18 -1.79
N ALA A 93 -7.97 -11.67 -3.01
CA ALA A 93 -7.43 -13.00 -3.26
C ALA A 93 -5.89 -13.02 -3.20
N PHE A 94 -5.24 -11.89 -3.45
CA PHE A 94 -3.78 -11.77 -3.38
C PHE A 94 -3.29 -11.48 -1.96
N VAL A 95 -3.97 -10.57 -1.26
CA VAL A 95 -3.70 -10.23 0.14
C VAL A 95 -4.70 -11.00 1.02
N ASP A 96 -4.36 -12.27 1.23
CA ASP A 96 -5.05 -13.16 2.15
C ASP A 96 -4.39 -13.16 3.55
N ALA A 97 -4.91 -14.00 4.45
CA ALA A 97 -4.39 -14.11 5.81
C ALA A 97 -2.94 -14.62 5.84
N GLN A 98 -2.56 -15.50 4.91
CA GLN A 98 -1.21 -16.05 4.84
C GLN A 98 -0.21 -15.00 4.38
N TRP A 99 -0.55 -14.22 3.37
CA TRP A 99 0.26 -13.10 2.89
C TRP A 99 0.45 -12.06 3.99
N LEU A 100 -0.60 -11.74 4.75
CA LEU A 100 -0.54 -10.79 5.87
C LEU A 100 0.41 -11.28 6.97
N ALA A 101 0.34 -12.55 7.36
CA ALA A 101 1.27 -13.12 8.34
C ALA A 101 2.73 -13.02 7.88
N GLN A 102 3.01 -13.32 6.61
CA GLN A 102 4.35 -13.16 6.03
C GLN A 102 4.80 -11.69 5.92
N PHE A 103 3.85 -10.76 5.78
CA PHE A 103 4.16 -9.34 5.79
C PHE A 103 4.51 -8.87 7.20
N ASP A 104 3.78 -9.33 8.22
CA ASP A 104 4.07 -9.03 9.62
C ASP A 104 5.46 -9.53 10.05
N GLU A 105 5.85 -10.74 9.65
CA GLU A 105 7.20 -11.26 9.88
C GLU A 105 8.29 -10.36 9.24
N ARG A 106 8.06 -9.94 7.99
CA ARG A 106 8.98 -9.02 7.27
C ARG A 106 9.01 -7.63 7.91
N LEU A 107 7.88 -7.14 8.40
CA LEU A 107 7.78 -5.87 9.12
C LEU A 107 8.55 -5.93 10.44
N ALA A 108 8.45 -7.04 11.19
CA ALA A 108 9.22 -7.25 12.40
C ALA A 108 10.73 -7.25 12.10
N ALA A 109 11.16 -7.95 11.05
CA ALA A 109 12.56 -7.95 10.62
C ALA A 109 13.05 -6.54 10.21
N TYR A 110 12.22 -5.78 9.48
CA TYR A 110 12.54 -4.42 9.07
C TYR A 110 12.68 -3.46 10.27
N ARG A 111 11.81 -3.60 11.30
CA ARG A 111 11.90 -2.81 12.54
C ARG A 111 13.20 -3.07 13.29
N VAL A 112 13.61 -4.34 13.39
CA VAL A 112 14.90 -4.70 14.00
C VAL A 112 16.06 -4.05 13.24
N GLN A 113 16.00 -4.02 11.91
CA GLN A 113 17.05 -3.42 11.07
C GLN A 113 17.09 -1.87 11.16
N LEU A 114 15.96 -1.21 11.41
CA LEU A 114 15.87 0.23 11.64
C LEU A 114 16.29 0.66 13.06
N MET A 115 16.15 -0.25 14.03
CA MET A 115 16.52 -0.04 15.43
C MET A 115 17.94 -0.50 15.76
N ALA A 116 18.55 -1.33 14.89
CA ALA A 116 19.97 -1.57 14.94
C ALA A 116 20.67 -0.22 14.69
N PRO A 117 21.53 0.26 15.61
CA PRO A 117 22.35 1.41 15.31
C PRO A 117 23.11 1.10 14.02
N SER A 118 23.20 2.09 13.13
CA SER A 118 24.14 2.08 12.03
C SER A 118 25.55 2.06 12.61
N ASP A 119 25.99 0.92 13.12
CA ASP A 119 27.39 0.64 13.36
C ASP A 119 28.00 0.24 12.01
N GLU A 120 29.15 0.86 11.73
CA GLU A 120 29.99 0.82 10.52
C GLU A 120 29.59 1.85 9.44
N ALA A 121 30.42 2.87 9.12
CA ALA A 121 31.88 2.96 9.14
C ALA A 121 32.41 4.38 9.42
#